data_AF-A0AA37EK64-F1
#
_entry.id   AF-A0AA37EK64-F1
#
_cell.length_a   1.000
_cell.length_b   1.000
_cell.length_c   1.000
_cell.angle_alpha   90.00
_cell.angle_beta   90.00
_cell.angle_gamma   90.00
#
_symmetry.space_group_name_H-M   'P 1'
#
loop_
_entity.id
_entity.type
_entity.pdbx_description
1 polymer ?
#
loop_
_entity_poly.entity_id
_entity_poly.type
_entity_poly.pdbx_seq_one_letter_code
_entity_poly.pdbx_strand_id
1 'polypeptide(L)'
;MYHIFEGNAIDWEKRRDNSMPKIYLSPSTQDWNMYVTGSGSEEYNMNLLADALVPYLLSNGIQYQRNRPEMTAGSSIREANQGEYDLYLALHSNAAPEGRYGEERGIIAFYYPGSVGGQRAAELIAQELRKIYPLPNKVTTRPTTSLGEVRQPRFPSVLLEIGYHDNYSDATWLEGHWDAIAQQIARGLTEYFGLPFIYPMDPMQGTVSVSNGTLNLRDYPSSSGKVIANLPNGAAVTIYGEWNGWYVVHYGDQVGYAAAAYINT
;
A
#
# COMPACT_ATOMS: atom_id res chain seq x y z
N MET A 1 -16.65 -18.86 6.75
CA MET A 1 -17.88 -18.14 6.33
C MET A 1 -17.42 -16.75 5.93
N TYR A 2 -17.21 -16.50 4.64
CA TYR A 2 -16.71 -15.21 4.17
C TYR A 2 -17.87 -14.23 4.19
N HIS A 3 -17.81 -13.22 5.07
CA HIS A 3 -18.72 -12.10 5.02
C HIS A 3 -18.32 -11.22 3.83
N ILE A 4 -19.13 -11.27 2.77
CA ILE A 4 -19.12 -10.27 1.71
C ILE A 4 -19.77 -9.04 2.34
N PHE A 5 -18.99 -8.02 2.68
CA PHE A 5 -19.52 -6.74 3.11
C PHE A 5 -20.04 -5.99 1.88
N GLU A 6 -21.33 -6.14 1.59
CA GLU A 6 -22.08 -5.18 0.80
C GLU A 6 -22.33 -3.94 1.67
N GLY A 7 -21.39 -2.99 1.64
CA GLY A 7 -21.50 -1.77 2.44
C GLY A 7 -20.56 -0.67 1.95
N ASN A 8 -21.11 0.26 1.17
CA ASN A 8 -20.49 1.53 0.76
C ASN A 8 -19.12 1.39 0.08
N ALA A 9 -19.05 0.59 -0.98
CA ALA A 9 -18.00 0.74 -1.97
C ALA A 9 -17.96 2.22 -2.39
N ILE A 10 -16.78 2.84 -2.31
CA ILE A 10 -16.51 3.97 -3.19
C ILE A 10 -16.89 3.48 -4.58
N ASP A 11 -17.75 4.25 -5.25
CA ASP A 11 -18.23 3.96 -6.59
C ASP A 11 -17.03 3.94 -7.54
N TRP A 12 -16.35 2.78 -7.59
CA TRP A 12 -15.18 2.50 -8.42
C TRP A 12 -15.52 2.65 -9.91
N GLU A 13 -16.81 2.78 -10.26
CA GLU A 13 -17.29 3.11 -11.61
C GLU A 13 -16.82 4.48 -12.12
N LYS A 14 -16.25 5.34 -11.26
CA LYS A 14 -15.71 6.65 -11.66
C LYS A 14 -14.18 6.73 -11.78
N ARG A 15 -13.47 5.61 -11.93
CA ARG A 15 -12.09 5.66 -12.46
C ARG A 15 -12.14 6.21 -13.88
N ARG A 16 -11.58 7.40 -14.09
CA ARG A 16 -11.54 8.09 -15.39
C ARG A 16 -10.61 7.38 -16.39
N ASP A 17 -9.73 6.51 -15.92
CA ASP A 17 -8.78 5.78 -16.74
C ASP A 17 -8.98 4.26 -16.63
N ASN A 18 -8.49 3.57 -17.64
CA ASN A 18 -8.63 2.13 -17.81
C ASN A 18 -7.45 1.43 -17.13
N SER A 19 -7.24 1.62 -15.83
CA SER A 19 -5.98 1.22 -15.16
C SER A 19 -6.17 0.65 -13.75
N MET A 20 -5.21 -0.20 -13.35
CA MET A 20 -5.08 -0.72 -11.99
C MET A 20 -4.74 0.38 -10.98
N PRO A 21 -5.09 0.21 -9.69
CA PRO A 21 -4.78 1.19 -8.66
C PRO A 21 -3.32 1.59 -8.60
N LYS A 22 -3.06 2.87 -8.37
CA LYS A 22 -1.70 3.40 -8.18
C LYS A 22 -1.63 4.27 -6.93
N ILE A 23 -0.65 4.02 -6.06
CA ILE A 23 -0.41 4.84 -4.87
C ILE A 23 0.90 5.62 -4.96
N TYR A 24 0.99 6.74 -4.25
CA TYR A 24 2.27 7.34 -3.91
C TYR A 24 2.68 6.87 -2.52
N LEU A 25 3.78 6.13 -2.43
CA LEU A 25 4.33 5.57 -1.19
C LEU A 25 5.42 6.49 -0.66
N SER A 26 5.20 7.10 0.51
CA SER A 26 6.09 8.09 1.10
C SER A 26 6.57 7.64 2.48
N PRO A 27 7.52 6.70 2.59
CA PRO A 27 8.26 6.52 3.85
C PRO A 27 8.91 7.83 4.28
N SER A 28 8.95 8.03 5.59
CA SER A 28 9.57 9.19 6.23
C SER A 28 10.98 9.42 5.69
N THR A 29 11.35 10.69 5.56
CA THR A 29 12.68 11.13 5.10
C THR A 29 13.54 11.68 6.25
N GLN A 30 13.16 11.39 7.50
CA GLN A 30 13.81 11.94 8.70
C GLN A 30 15.02 11.08 9.11
N ASP A 31 16.17 11.35 8.50
CA ASP A 31 17.42 10.63 8.78
C ASP A 31 18.04 10.97 10.15
N TRP A 32 17.61 12.08 10.76
CA TRP A 32 18.05 12.55 12.07
C TRP A 32 17.22 11.98 13.24
N ASN A 33 16.07 11.36 12.96
CA ASN A 33 15.12 10.95 14.00
C ASN A 33 15.38 9.49 14.41
N MET A 34 16.21 9.27 15.43
CA MET A 34 16.77 7.96 15.73
C MET A 34 15.86 7.08 16.60
N TYR A 35 15.80 5.79 16.27
CA TYR A 35 15.17 4.77 17.12
C TYR A 35 15.97 4.58 18.42
N VAL A 36 15.26 4.42 19.54
CA VAL A 36 15.86 4.22 20.88
C VAL A 36 16.69 2.95 21.00
N THR A 37 16.45 1.97 20.13
CA THR A 37 17.19 0.70 20.05
C THR A 37 18.55 0.85 19.37
N GLY A 38 18.79 1.96 18.67
CA GLY A 38 19.98 2.16 17.83
C GLY A 38 19.90 1.46 16.47
N SER A 39 18.74 0.96 16.04
CA SER A 39 18.55 0.26 14.76
C SER A 39 18.63 1.17 13.53
N GLY A 40 18.61 2.49 13.72
CA GLY A 40 18.71 3.48 12.65
C GLY A 40 17.77 4.63 12.86
N SER A 41 17.62 5.45 11.82
CA SER A 41 16.67 6.56 11.79
C SER A 41 15.25 6.07 11.48
N GLU A 42 14.28 6.95 11.67
CA GLU A 42 12.92 6.77 11.18
C GLU A 42 12.91 6.60 9.67
N GLU A 43 13.70 7.39 8.93
CA GLU A 43 13.87 7.21 7.49
C GLU A 43 14.31 5.78 7.14
N TYR A 44 15.35 5.29 7.79
CA TYR A 44 15.85 3.93 7.57
C TYR A 44 14.76 2.88 7.83
N ASN A 45 14.12 2.92 9.00
CA ASN A 45 13.13 1.91 9.39
C ASN A 45 11.84 1.97 8.55
N MET A 46 11.37 3.16 8.18
CA MET A 46 10.20 3.30 7.30
C MET A 46 10.50 2.85 5.87
N ASN A 47 11.75 2.97 5.42
CA ASN A 47 12.18 2.40 4.15
C ASN A 47 12.20 0.85 4.20
N LEU A 48 12.59 0.23 5.31
CA LEU A 48 12.45 -1.24 5.49
C LEU A 48 10.99 -1.70 5.43
N LEU A 49 10.08 -0.96 6.08
CA LEU A 49 8.65 -1.27 5.99
C LEU A 49 8.12 -1.10 4.56
N ALA A 50 8.54 -0.04 3.86
CA ALA A 50 8.18 0.17 2.46
C ALA A 50 8.71 -0.96 1.56
N ASP A 51 9.93 -1.46 1.80
CA ASP A 51 10.48 -2.61 1.09
C ASP A 51 9.66 -3.87 1.33
N ALA A 52 9.24 -4.12 2.57
CA ALA A 52 8.36 -5.24 2.92
C ALA A 52 6.95 -5.10 2.28
N LEU A 53 6.45 -3.88 2.11
CA LEU A 53 5.13 -3.60 1.53
C LEU A 53 5.08 -3.78 0.01
N VAL A 54 6.15 -3.44 -0.72
CA VAL A 54 6.18 -3.46 -2.19
C VAL A 54 5.76 -4.80 -2.81
N PRO A 55 6.26 -5.97 -2.35
CA PRO A 55 5.83 -7.26 -2.88
C PRO A 55 4.31 -7.47 -2.75
N TYR A 56 3.73 -7.09 -1.61
CA TYR A 56 2.28 -7.17 -1.43
C TYR A 56 1.53 -6.19 -2.33
N LEU A 57 2.02 -4.96 -2.56
CA LEU A 57 1.36 -4.06 -3.51
C LEU A 57 1.31 -4.70 -4.91
N LEU A 58 2.44 -5.20 -5.40
CA LEU A 58 2.56 -5.79 -6.72
C LEU A 58 1.74 -7.07 -6.87
N SER A 59 1.78 -7.99 -5.90
CA SER A 59 1.00 -9.24 -5.93
C SER A 59 -0.50 -8.99 -5.87
N ASN A 60 -0.92 -7.83 -5.38
CA ASN A 60 -2.30 -7.39 -5.30
C ASN A 60 -2.69 -6.44 -6.44
N GLY A 61 -1.83 -6.26 -7.45
CA GLY A 61 -2.10 -5.40 -8.59
C GLY A 61 -2.10 -3.89 -8.29
N ILE A 62 -1.64 -3.49 -7.10
CA ILE A 62 -1.51 -2.09 -6.71
C ILE A 62 -0.15 -1.58 -7.20
N GLN A 63 -0.16 -0.71 -8.19
CA GLN A 63 1.02 -0.01 -8.67
C GLN A 63 1.46 1.05 -7.66
N TYR A 64 2.72 1.44 -7.71
CA TYR A 64 3.23 2.48 -6.83
C TYR A 64 4.30 3.34 -7.50
N GLN A 65 4.43 4.57 -7.01
CA GLN A 65 5.68 5.33 -7.07
C GLN A 65 6.10 5.60 -5.63
N ARG A 66 7.38 5.46 -5.34
CA ARG A 66 7.93 5.73 -4.02
C ARG A 66 8.80 6.99 -4.05
N ASN A 67 8.76 7.78 -2.99
CA ASN A 67 9.76 8.83 -2.79
C ASN A 67 11.17 8.23 -2.64
N ARG A 68 12.18 9.08 -2.58
CA ARG A 68 13.59 8.68 -2.39
C ARG A 68 14.11 9.20 -1.05
N PRO A 69 15.03 8.48 -0.38
CA PRO A 69 15.57 8.88 0.93
C PRO A 69 16.08 10.32 1.00
N GLU A 70 16.72 10.82 -0.05
CA GLU A 70 17.29 12.18 -0.11
C GLU A 70 16.24 13.31 -0.24
N MET A 71 14.97 12.95 -0.37
CA MET A 71 13.88 13.92 -0.48
C MET A 71 13.51 14.49 0.90
N THR A 72 12.52 15.37 0.90
CA THR A 72 11.86 15.88 2.10
C THR A 72 10.37 15.56 1.97
N ALA A 73 9.63 15.50 3.07
CA ALA A 73 8.17 15.41 3.01
C ALA A 73 7.56 16.45 2.04
N GLY A 74 8.09 17.68 2.05
CA GLY A 74 7.66 18.74 1.13
C GLY A 74 7.96 18.46 -0.35
N SER A 75 9.13 17.91 -0.69
CA SER A 75 9.43 17.55 -2.08
C SER A 75 8.70 16.28 -2.53
N SER A 76 8.46 15.32 -1.64
CA SER A 76 7.63 14.14 -1.90
C SER A 76 6.19 14.52 -2.23
N ILE A 77 5.59 15.44 -1.48
CA ILE A 77 4.27 16.02 -1.79
C ILE A 77 4.26 16.68 -3.16
N ARG A 78 5.28 17.51 -3.47
CA ARG A 78 5.37 18.21 -4.77
C ARG A 78 5.49 17.23 -5.94
N GLU A 79 6.31 16.18 -5.79
CA GLU A 79 6.46 15.13 -6.80
C GLU A 79 5.15 14.36 -6.98
N ALA A 80 4.50 13.94 -5.90
CA ALA A 80 3.21 13.26 -5.98
C ALA A 80 2.14 14.12 -6.68
N ASN A 81 2.11 15.43 -6.40
CA ASN A 81 1.18 16.34 -7.03
C ASN A 81 1.45 16.60 -8.53
N GLN A 82 2.60 16.18 -9.07
CA GLN A 82 2.89 16.18 -10.52
C GLN A 82 2.40 14.89 -11.21
N GLY A 83 2.16 13.82 -10.46
CA GLY A 83 1.56 12.58 -10.95
C GLY A 83 0.04 12.54 -10.74
N GLU A 84 -0.53 11.35 -10.93
CA GLU A 84 -1.92 11.02 -10.61
C GLU A 84 -1.92 9.69 -9.84
N TYR A 85 -2.53 9.69 -8.66
CA TYR A 85 -2.57 8.55 -7.74
C TYR A 85 -3.94 8.43 -7.10
N ASP A 86 -4.33 7.23 -6.75
CA ASP A 86 -5.60 6.94 -6.07
C ASP A 86 -5.50 7.12 -4.54
N LEU A 87 -4.27 7.10 -4.00
CA LEU A 87 -3.96 7.29 -2.60
C LEU A 87 -2.53 7.80 -2.42
N TYR A 88 -2.33 8.77 -1.53
CA TYR A 88 -1.04 9.12 -0.97
C TYR A 88 -0.89 8.42 0.40
N LEU A 89 0.08 7.53 0.54
CA LEU A 89 0.33 6.78 1.77
C LEU A 89 1.70 7.15 2.34
N ALA A 90 1.71 7.88 3.46
CA ALA A 90 2.92 8.18 4.20
C ALA A 90 3.15 7.17 5.33
N LEU A 91 4.39 6.68 5.47
CA LEU A 91 4.80 5.75 6.51
C LEU A 91 5.78 6.46 7.46
N HIS A 92 5.37 6.63 8.71
CA HIS A 92 6.12 7.27 9.78
C HIS A 92 6.07 6.39 11.04
N SER A 93 6.93 6.69 11.99
CA SER A 93 6.83 6.24 13.38
C SER A 93 6.81 7.46 14.29
N ASN A 94 6.16 7.34 15.44
CA ASN A 94 5.95 8.46 16.33
C ASN A 94 7.09 8.64 17.34
N ALA A 95 7.14 9.82 17.95
CA ALA A 95 7.93 10.09 19.15
C ALA A 95 7.02 10.74 20.20
N ALA A 96 7.23 10.44 21.47
CA ALA A 96 6.53 11.13 22.54
C ALA A 96 6.94 12.62 22.57
N PRO A 97 6.06 13.52 23.05
CA PRO A 97 6.41 14.92 23.23
C PRO A 97 7.60 15.08 24.20
N GLU A 98 8.29 16.21 24.09
CA GLU A 98 9.44 16.55 24.94
C GLU A 98 9.12 16.36 26.43
N GLY A 99 10.01 15.67 27.13
CA GLY A 99 9.87 15.35 28.56
C GLY A 99 9.07 14.08 28.87
N ARG A 100 8.53 13.39 27.84
CA ARG A 100 7.78 12.12 28.00
C ARG A 100 8.33 10.99 27.13
N TYR A 101 9.60 11.10 26.73
CA TYR A 101 10.27 10.15 25.85
C TYR A 101 10.12 8.71 26.33
N GLY A 102 9.64 7.85 25.44
CA GLY A 102 9.42 6.43 25.72
C GLY A 102 8.22 6.10 26.60
N GLU A 103 7.37 7.06 26.96
CA GLU A 103 6.14 6.79 27.73
C GLU A 103 4.96 6.39 26.84
N GLU A 104 4.96 6.85 25.60
CA GLU A 104 3.84 6.66 24.67
C GLU A 104 4.02 5.41 23.81
N ARG A 105 2.87 4.84 23.42
CA ARG A 105 2.75 3.66 22.57
C ARG A 105 1.46 3.74 21.78
N GLY A 106 1.44 3.22 20.58
CA GLY A 106 0.22 3.12 19.77
C GLY A 106 0.47 3.30 18.28
N ILE A 107 -0.59 3.14 17.50
CA ILE A 107 -0.60 3.43 16.06
C ILE A 107 -1.66 4.48 15.80
N ILE A 108 -1.34 5.47 14.98
CA ILE A 108 -2.28 6.49 14.56
C ILE A 108 -2.30 6.57 13.04
N ALA A 109 -3.47 6.34 12.43
CA ALA A 109 -3.70 6.62 11.02
C ALA A 109 -4.38 7.98 10.86
N PHE A 110 -3.64 8.96 10.37
CA PHE A 110 -4.14 10.31 10.13
C PHE A 110 -4.79 10.44 8.76
N TYR A 111 -5.86 11.22 8.69
CA TYR A 111 -6.55 11.55 7.45
C TYR A 111 -7.03 13.01 7.46
N TYR A 112 -7.32 13.57 6.28
CA TYR A 112 -7.81 14.95 6.17
C TYR A 112 -9.32 15.02 6.51
N PRO A 113 -9.78 15.91 7.41
CA PRO A 113 -11.20 16.04 7.73
C PRO A 113 -12.02 16.38 6.49
N GLY A 114 -13.11 15.63 6.25
CA GLY A 114 -13.96 15.77 5.06
C GLY A 114 -13.48 14.97 3.84
N SER A 115 -12.29 14.37 3.87
CA SER A 115 -11.86 13.41 2.84
C SER A 115 -12.46 12.03 3.10
N VAL A 116 -13.58 11.71 2.43
CA VAL A 116 -14.25 10.40 2.58
C VAL A 116 -13.30 9.25 2.21
N GLY A 117 -12.54 9.39 1.12
CA GLY A 117 -11.55 8.40 0.70
C GLY A 117 -10.41 8.23 1.71
N GLY A 118 -9.84 9.34 2.19
CA GLY A 118 -8.74 9.30 3.18
C GLY A 118 -9.20 8.71 4.51
N GLN A 119 -10.39 9.08 4.99
CA GLN A 119 -10.96 8.51 6.20
C GLN A 119 -11.18 6.99 6.06
N ARG A 120 -11.82 6.55 4.97
CA ARG A 120 -12.07 5.12 4.74
C ARG A 120 -10.76 4.32 4.66
N ALA A 121 -9.76 4.82 3.94
CA ALA A 121 -8.45 4.17 3.85
C ALA A 121 -7.77 4.07 5.23
N ALA A 122 -7.78 5.15 6.02
CA ALA A 122 -7.21 5.15 7.37
C ALA A 122 -7.94 4.16 8.29
N GLU A 123 -9.27 4.08 8.22
CA GLU A 123 -10.07 3.16 9.02
C GLU A 123 -9.80 1.70 8.69
N LEU A 124 -9.77 1.34 7.40
CA LEU A 124 -9.47 -0.02 6.94
C LEU A 124 -8.07 -0.46 7.35
N ILE A 125 -7.06 0.38 7.11
CA ILE A 125 -5.67 0.07 7.50
C ILE A 125 -5.56 -0.07 9.03
N ALA A 126 -6.17 0.85 9.80
CA ALA A 126 -6.16 0.76 11.25
C ALA A 126 -6.87 -0.50 11.78
N GLN A 127 -7.94 -0.95 11.11
CA GLN A 127 -8.63 -2.20 11.47
C GLN A 127 -7.74 -3.43 11.29
N GLU A 128 -6.96 -3.50 10.23
CA GLU A 128 -6.00 -4.60 10.02
C GLU A 128 -4.84 -4.53 11.01
N LEU A 129 -4.25 -3.35 11.23
CA LEU A 129 -3.14 -3.19 12.18
C LEU A 129 -3.54 -3.51 13.63
N ARG A 130 -4.80 -3.27 14.03
CA ARG A 130 -5.35 -3.69 15.34
C ARG A 130 -5.22 -5.18 15.58
N LYS A 131 -5.24 -6.02 14.54
CA LYS A 131 -5.21 -7.48 14.70
C LYS A 131 -3.87 -7.99 15.19
N ILE A 132 -2.79 -7.23 14.95
CA ILE A 132 -1.42 -7.67 15.24
C ILE A 132 -0.70 -6.80 16.28
N TYR A 133 -1.13 -5.55 16.48
CA TYR A 133 -0.45 -4.65 17.41
C TYR A 133 -0.69 -5.07 18.87
N PRO A 134 0.33 -5.08 19.77
CA PRO A 134 0.20 -5.62 21.13
C PRO A 134 -0.82 -4.90 22.02
N LEU A 135 -1.13 -3.64 21.70
CA LEU A 135 -2.12 -2.83 22.41
C LEU A 135 -3.22 -2.40 21.43
N PRO A 136 -4.13 -3.30 21.02
CA PRO A 136 -5.09 -3.05 19.94
C PRO A 136 -5.96 -1.80 20.18
N ASN A 137 -6.32 -1.53 21.44
CA ASN A 137 -7.09 -0.34 21.83
C ASN A 137 -6.32 0.99 21.64
N LYS A 138 -5.01 0.94 21.39
CA LYS A 138 -4.17 2.09 21.06
C LYS A 138 -3.92 2.26 19.55
N VAL A 139 -4.64 1.54 18.70
CA VAL A 139 -4.63 1.76 17.24
C VAL A 139 -5.85 2.58 16.85
N THR A 140 -5.62 3.84 16.50
CA THR A 140 -6.69 4.83 16.29
C THR A 140 -6.59 5.50 14.93
N THR A 141 -7.70 6.05 14.45
CA THR A 141 -7.69 7.01 13.34
C THR A 141 -7.88 8.42 13.90
N ARG A 142 -7.27 9.43 13.30
CA ARG A 142 -7.40 10.83 13.75
C ARG A 142 -7.48 11.79 12.57
N PRO A 143 -8.50 12.67 12.50
CA PRO A 143 -8.50 13.74 11.50
C PRO A 143 -7.42 14.78 11.83
N THR A 144 -6.75 15.34 10.81
CA THR A 144 -5.79 16.43 10.98
C THR A 144 -5.72 17.35 9.78
N THR A 145 -5.50 18.64 10.04
CA THR A 145 -5.16 19.64 9.02
C THR A 145 -3.71 20.12 9.13
N SER A 146 -2.97 19.66 10.13
CA SER A 146 -1.65 20.20 10.46
C SER A 146 -0.52 19.48 9.72
N LEU A 147 -0.69 18.19 9.42
CA LEU A 147 0.34 17.38 8.75
C LEU A 147 0.33 17.65 7.24
N GLY A 148 1.50 18.04 6.70
CA GLY A 148 1.65 18.41 5.29
C GLY A 148 1.26 17.27 4.35
N GLU A 149 1.74 16.06 4.62
CA GLU A 149 1.47 14.85 3.83
C GLU A 149 0.02 14.37 3.91
N VAL A 150 -0.77 14.90 4.84
CA VAL A 150 -2.22 14.68 4.89
C VAL A 150 -2.96 15.79 4.15
N ARG A 151 -2.59 17.06 4.40
CA ARG A 151 -3.32 18.23 3.89
C ARG A 151 -3.07 18.56 2.42
N GLN A 152 -1.88 18.32 1.92
CA GLN A 152 -1.40 18.90 0.65
C GLN A 152 -1.50 18.01 -0.60
N PRO A 153 -1.51 16.67 -0.52
CA PRO A 153 -1.78 15.85 -1.70
C PRO A 153 -3.14 16.20 -2.34
N ARG A 154 -3.22 16.20 -3.68
CA ARG A 154 -4.47 16.42 -4.43
C ARG A 154 -5.43 15.21 -4.39
N PHE A 155 -4.99 14.10 -3.81
CA PHE A 155 -5.67 12.80 -3.75
C PHE A 155 -6.06 12.48 -2.30
N PRO A 156 -6.89 11.45 -2.05
CA PRO A 156 -7.02 10.87 -0.72
C PRO A 156 -5.65 10.57 -0.11
N SER A 157 -5.47 10.88 1.17
CA SER A 157 -4.19 10.75 1.86
C SER A 157 -4.36 10.09 3.23
N VAL A 158 -3.38 9.26 3.57
CA VAL A 158 -3.22 8.67 4.90
C VAL A 158 -1.77 8.81 5.32
N LEU A 159 -1.53 9.33 6.52
CA LEU A 159 -0.22 9.24 7.17
C LEU A 159 -0.34 8.28 8.34
N LEU A 160 0.46 7.21 8.31
CA LEU A 160 0.54 6.25 9.40
C LEU A 160 1.69 6.62 10.31
N GLU A 161 1.42 6.87 11.58
CA GLU A 161 2.42 6.82 12.64
C GLU A 161 2.34 5.44 13.30
N ILE A 162 3.24 4.54 12.92
CA ILE A 162 3.22 3.13 13.27
C ILE A 162 4.16 2.88 14.44
N GLY A 163 3.61 2.90 15.66
CA GLY A 163 4.39 2.73 16.89
C GLY A 163 5.18 3.98 17.26
N TYR A 164 5.75 3.98 18.46
CA TYR A 164 6.63 5.03 18.97
C TYR A 164 8.08 4.56 18.97
N HIS A 165 8.95 5.16 18.16
CA HIS A 165 10.35 4.72 18.03
C HIS A 165 11.24 5.13 19.21
N ASP A 166 10.77 6.06 20.04
CA ASP A 166 11.41 6.44 21.30
C ASP A 166 10.97 5.54 22.47
N ASN A 167 9.97 4.67 22.26
CA ASN A 167 9.57 3.63 23.20
C ASN A 167 10.18 2.28 22.81
N TYR A 168 11.01 1.71 23.69
CA TYR A 168 11.74 0.48 23.40
C TYR A 168 10.83 -0.71 23.03
N SER A 169 9.65 -0.83 23.66
CA SER A 169 8.73 -1.94 23.36
C SER A 169 8.07 -1.81 21.99
N ASP A 170 7.75 -0.59 21.55
CA ASP A 170 7.24 -0.34 20.21
C ASP A 170 8.37 -0.49 19.18
N ALA A 171 9.53 0.13 19.40
CA ALA A 171 10.68 0.00 18.50
C ALA A 171 11.07 -1.46 18.23
N THR A 172 11.26 -2.28 19.28
CA THR A 172 11.57 -3.71 19.12
C THR A 172 10.43 -4.50 18.49
N TRP A 173 9.16 -4.14 18.76
CA TRP A 173 8.03 -4.79 18.10
C TRP A 173 8.05 -4.51 16.60
N LEU A 174 8.23 -3.26 16.20
CA LEU A 174 8.31 -2.86 14.80
C LEU A 174 9.42 -3.62 14.06
N GLU A 175 10.64 -3.61 14.62
CA GLU A 175 11.82 -4.29 14.07
C GLU A 175 11.60 -5.79 13.82
N GLY A 176 10.79 -6.44 14.65
CA GLY A 176 10.46 -7.86 14.52
C GLY A 176 9.26 -8.18 13.62
N HIS A 177 8.52 -7.18 13.12
CA HIS A 177 7.20 -7.39 12.50
C HIS A 177 7.01 -6.68 11.15
N TRP A 178 8.06 -6.21 10.47
CA TRP A 178 7.94 -5.47 9.21
C TRP A 178 7.05 -6.15 8.16
N ASP A 179 7.28 -7.44 7.88
CA ASP A 179 6.46 -8.20 6.93
C ASP A 179 5.00 -8.31 7.37
N ALA A 180 4.75 -8.61 8.64
CA ALA A 180 3.39 -8.71 9.18
C ALA A 180 2.64 -7.37 9.11
N ILE A 181 3.33 -6.25 9.41
CA ILE A 181 2.78 -4.90 9.31
C ILE A 181 2.46 -4.57 7.84
N ALA A 182 3.42 -4.81 6.94
CA ALA A 182 3.24 -4.63 5.49
C ALA A 182 2.03 -5.42 4.97
N GLN A 183 1.88 -6.68 5.39
CA GLN A 183 0.73 -7.51 5.05
C GLN A 183 -0.59 -6.88 5.50
N GLN A 184 -0.68 -6.37 6.74
CA GLN A 184 -1.90 -5.74 7.24
C GLN A 184 -2.23 -4.43 6.50
N ILE A 185 -1.22 -3.62 6.19
CA ILE A 185 -1.40 -2.42 5.36
C ILE A 185 -1.94 -2.81 3.99
N ALA A 186 -1.35 -3.81 3.34
CA ALA A 186 -1.81 -4.30 2.04
C ALA A 186 -3.24 -4.83 2.10
N ARG A 187 -3.64 -5.55 3.15
CA ARG A 187 -5.05 -5.98 3.35
C ARG A 187 -6.00 -4.79 3.39
N GLY A 188 -5.69 -3.77 4.18
CA GLY A 188 -6.48 -2.55 4.25
C GLY A 188 -6.58 -1.83 2.89
N LEU A 189 -5.49 -1.80 2.13
CA LEU A 189 -5.46 -1.25 0.77
C LEU A 189 -6.28 -2.09 -0.22
N THR A 190 -6.19 -3.41 -0.18
CA THR A 190 -7.00 -4.28 -1.07
C THR A 190 -8.49 -4.11 -0.82
N GLU A 191 -8.92 -4.01 0.44
CA GLU A 191 -10.31 -3.74 0.76
C GLU A 191 -10.73 -2.31 0.37
N TYR A 192 -9.82 -1.35 0.51
CA TYR A 192 -10.04 0.00 0.00
C TYR A 192 -10.30 -0.04 -1.51
N PHE A 193 -9.42 -0.69 -2.28
CA PHE A 193 -9.49 -0.81 -3.75
C PHE A 193 -10.51 -1.83 -4.28
N GLY A 194 -11.14 -2.62 -3.41
CA GLY A 194 -12.06 -3.68 -3.83
C GLY A 194 -11.37 -4.84 -4.55
N LEU A 195 -10.09 -5.08 -4.26
CA LEU A 195 -9.28 -6.14 -4.85
C LEU A 195 -9.20 -7.36 -3.92
N PRO A 196 -8.99 -8.59 -4.44
CA PRO A 196 -8.68 -9.72 -3.60
C PRO A 196 -7.31 -9.55 -2.95
N PHE A 197 -7.15 -10.09 -1.75
CA PHE A 197 -5.84 -10.21 -1.12
C PHE A 197 -5.11 -11.46 -1.62
N ILE A 198 -3.91 -11.27 -2.18
CA ILE A 198 -3.04 -12.26 -2.81
C ILE A 198 -1.67 -12.15 -2.14
N TYR A 199 -1.18 -13.27 -1.61
CA TYR A 199 0.17 -13.33 -1.05
C TYR A 199 1.21 -13.17 -2.16
N PRO A 200 2.31 -12.44 -1.91
CA PRO A 200 3.40 -12.36 -2.86
C PRO A 200 4.07 -13.72 -3.04
N MET A 201 4.59 -13.93 -4.24
CA MET A 201 5.49 -15.03 -4.57
C MET A 201 6.80 -14.47 -5.11
N ASP A 202 7.82 -15.32 -5.19
CA ASP A 202 9.03 -14.98 -5.95
C ASP A 202 8.62 -14.67 -7.40
N PRO A 203 8.98 -13.49 -7.95
CA PRO A 203 8.56 -13.13 -9.28
C PRO A 203 9.00 -14.15 -10.33
N MET A 204 8.05 -14.65 -11.09
CA MET A 204 8.27 -15.71 -12.07
C MET A 204 8.08 -15.18 -13.49
N GLN A 205 8.93 -15.59 -14.43
CA GLN A 205 8.75 -15.25 -15.84
C GLN A 205 7.68 -16.15 -16.47
N GLY A 206 6.87 -15.60 -17.36
CA GLY A 206 5.90 -16.34 -18.14
C GLY A 206 5.87 -15.88 -19.59
N THR A 207 5.38 -16.74 -20.47
CA THR A 207 5.17 -16.43 -21.89
C THR A 207 3.72 -16.66 -22.27
N VAL A 208 3.06 -15.65 -22.84
CA VAL A 208 1.68 -15.76 -23.31
C VAL A 208 1.58 -16.79 -24.43
N SER A 209 0.62 -17.71 -24.30
CA SER A 209 0.36 -18.79 -25.26
C SER A 209 -1.11 -18.81 -25.65
N VAL A 210 -1.41 -18.27 -26.83
CA VAL A 210 -2.76 -18.24 -27.42
C VAL A 210 -2.70 -18.67 -28.89
N SER A 211 -3.73 -19.38 -29.36
CA SER A 211 -3.79 -19.88 -30.74
C SER A 211 -4.20 -18.83 -31.77
N ASN A 212 -4.91 -17.77 -31.36
CA ASN A 212 -5.30 -16.64 -32.19
C ASN A 212 -5.53 -15.40 -31.30
N GLY A 213 -5.29 -14.20 -31.84
CA GLY A 213 -5.52 -12.93 -31.14
C GLY A 213 -4.52 -12.63 -30.03
N THR A 214 -5.04 -12.13 -28.91
CA THR A 214 -4.26 -11.65 -27.75
C THR A 214 -4.90 -12.13 -26.45
N LEU A 215 -4.12 -12.27 -25.39
CA LEU A 215 -4.62 -12.46 -24.03
C LEU A 215 -5.01 -11.10 -23.43
N ASN A 216 -6.18 -11.02 -22.79
CA ASN A 216 -6.59 -9.78 -22.12
C ASN A 216 -5.90 -9.64 -20.76
N LEU A 217 -5.34 -8.46 -20.51
CA LEU A 217 -5.03 -7.97 -19.17
C LEU A 217 -6.25 -7.26 -18.61
N ARG A 218 -6.62 -7.54 -17.36
CA ARG A 218 -7.82 -7.00 -16.74
C ARG A 218 -7.56 -6.27 -15.45
N ASP A 219 -8.48 -5.40 -15.07
CA ASP A 219 -8.44 -4.66 -13.81
C ASP A 219 -8.97 -5.44 -12.60
N TYR A 220 -9.57 -6.61 -12.84
CA TYR A 220 -10.07 -7.51 -11.82
C TYR A 220 -9.94 -8.96 -12.30
N PRO A 221 -9.67 -9.95 -11.42
CA PRO A 221 -9.49 -11.35 -11.81
C PRO A 221 -10.86 -12.02 -12.08
N SER A 222 -11.52 -11.55 -13.13
CA SER A 222 -12.80 -12.06 -13.64
C SER A 222 -12.89 -11.84 -15.14
N SER A 223 -13.63 -12.70 -15.84
CA SER A 223 -13.95 -12.49 -17.26
C SER A 223 -14.78 -11.23 -17.50
N SER A 224 -15.49 -10.74 -16.47
CA SER A 224 -16.22 -9.47 -16.47
C SER A 224 -15.36 -8.26 -16.11
N GLY A 225 -14.12 -8.47 -15.63
CA GLY A 225 -13.17 -7.38 -15.35
C GLY A 225 -12.89 -6.59 -16.63
N LYS A 226 -12.70 -5.28 -16.53
CA LYS A 226 -12.44 -4.42 -17.68
C LYS A 226 -11.10 -4.77 -18.30
N VAL A 227 -11.01 -4.77 -19.63
CA VAL A 227 -9.74 -5.03 -20.33
C VAL A 227 -8.92 -3.74 -20.34
N ILE A 228 -7.73 -3.79 -19.76
CA ILE A 228 -6.79 -2.64 -19.65
C ILE A 228 -5.64 -2.71 -20.67
N ALA A 229 -5.29 -3.92 -21.11
CA ALA A 229 -4.35 -4.15 -22.21
C ALA A 229 -4.61 -5.47 -22.92
N ASN A 230 -3.96 -5.63 -24.08
CA ASN A 230 -3.94 -6.86 -24.86
C ASN A 230 -2.49 -7.35 -24.99
N LEU A 231 -2.23 -8.58 -24.55
CA LEU A 231 -0.93 -9.21 -24.58
C LEU A 231 -0.82 -10.09 -25.83
N PRO A 232 0.12 -9.81 -26.76
CA PRO A 232 0.35 -10.65 -27.92
C PRO A 232 0.79 -12.07 -27.56
N ASN A 233 0.53 -13.04 -28.44
CA ASN A 233 1.13 -14.36 -28.33
C ASN A 233 2.66 -14.27 -28.31
N GLY A 234 3.32 -15.00 -27.41
CA GLY A 234 4.76 -14.94 -27.22
C GLY A 234 5.26 -13.75 -26.38
N ALA A 235 4.37 -12.89 -25.89
CA ALA A 235 4.76 -11.80 -24.98
C ALA A 235 5.33 -12.37 -23.67
N ALA A 236 6.49 -11.86 -23.28
CA ALA A 236 7.07 -12.12 -21.97
C ALA A 236 6.36 -11.28 -20.89
N VAL A 237 6.05 -11.91 -19.76
CA VAL A 237 5.43 -11.26 -18.60
C VAL A 237 6.16 -11.66 -17.32
N THR A 238 6.11 -10.80 -16.31
CA THR A 238 6.51 -11.17 -14.94
C THR A 238 5.26 -11.40 -14.09
N ILE A 239 5.18 -12.52 -13.40
CA ILE A 239 4.07 -12.94 -12.54
C ILE A 239 4.43 -12.62 -11.08
N TYR A 240 3.56 -11.91 -10.37
CA TYR A 240 3.73 -11.51 -8.97
C TYR A 240 2.84 -12.26 -7.98
N GLY A 241 1.83 -12.96 -8.47
CA GLY A 241 0.89 -13.71 -7.64
C GLY A 241 -0.13 -14.47 -8.46
N GLU A 242 -0.81 -15.40 -7.80
CA GLU A 242 -1.88 -16.20 -8.38
C GLU A 242 -3.12 -16.17 -7.49
N TRP A 243 -4.29 -16.04 -8.12
CA TRP A 243 -5.57 -16.11 -7.44
C TRP A 243 -6.61 -16.79 -8.33
N ASN A 244 -7.07 -17.98 -7.93
CA ASN A 244 -8.17 -18.70 -8.58
C ASN A 244 -8.03 -18.81 -10.12
N GLY A 245 -6.85 -19.17 -10.60
CA GLY A 245 -6.58 -19.31 -12.05
C GLY A 245 -6.32 -17.99 -12.78
N TRP A 246 -6.09 -16.89 -12.04
CA TRP A 246 -5.61 -15.61 -12.57
C TRP A 246 -4.22 -15.30 -12.04
N TYR A 247 -3.30 -14.94 -12.92
CA TYR A 247 -2.03 -14.35 -12.54
C TYR A 247 -2.14 -12.84 -12.44
N VAL A 248 -1.48 -12.26 -11.44
CA VAL A 248 -1.14 -10.84 -11.44
C VAL A 248 0.15 -10.68 -12.21
N VAL A 249 0.08 -10.00 -13.34
CA VAL A 249 1.20 -9.91 -14.29
C VAL A 249 1.59 -8.47 -14.56
N HIS A 250 2.88 -8.27 -14.77
CA HIS A 250 3.46 -7.04 -15.28
C HIS A 250 3.88 -7.20 -16.74
N TYR A 251 3.39 -6.28 -17.56
CA TYR A 251 3.65 -6.22 -19.00
C TYR A 251 3.78 -4.75 -19.44
N GLY A 252 4.96 -4.38 -19.94
CA GLY A 252 5.26 -2.98 -20.25
C GLY A 252 5.21 -2.12 -18.99
N ASP A 253 4.39 -1.08 -19.00
CA ASP A 253 4.16 -0.18 -17.85
C ASP A 253 2.87 -0.53 -17.08
N GLN A 254 2.27 -1.70 -17.33
CA GLN A 254 0.99 -2.09 -16.75
C GLN A 254 1.13 -3.33 -15.85
N VAL A 255 0.49 -3.26 -14.69
CA VAL A 255 0.16 -4.44 -13.87
C VAL A 255 -1.33 -4.74 -14.06
N GLY A 256 -1.73 -6.01 -14.05
CA GLY A 256 -3.13 -6.41 -14.04
C GLY A 256 -3.31 -7.92 -13.97
N TYR A 257 -4.53 -8.40 -14.18
CA TYR A 257 -4.87 -9.81 -14.10
C TYR A 257 -4.97 -10.46 -15.48
N ALA A 258 -4.28 -11.58 -15.68
CA ALA A 258 -4.37 -12.39 -16.88
C ALA A 258 -4.74 -13.83 -16.52
N ALA A 259 -5.56 -14.49 -17.33
CA ALA A 259 -5.95 -15.87 -17.07
C ALA A 259 -4.74 -16.81 -17.18
N ALA A 260 -4.43 -17.53 -16.09
CA ALA A 260 -3.24 -18.36 -15.95
C ALA A 260 -3.15 -19.47 -17.02
N ALA A 261 -4.31 -19.97 -17.46
CA ALA A 261 -4.39 -21.02 -18.49
C ALA A 261 -3.77 -20.64 -19.85
N TYR A 262 -3.45 -19.36 -20.08
CA TYR A 262 -2.85 -18.86 -21.31
C TYR A 262 -1.42 -18.34 -21.11
N ILE A 263 -0.76 -18.68 -20.00
CA ILE A 263 0.62 -18.30 -19.72
C ILE A 263 1.42 -19.56 -19.39
N ASN A 264 2.47 -19.80 -20.16
CA ASN A 264 3.43 -20.88 -19.90
C ASN A 264 4.52 -20.34 -18.96
N THR A 265 4.83 -21.09 -17.91
CA THR A 265 5.80 -20.75 -16.85
C THR A 265 6.95 -21.73 -16.84
#